data_AF-A0A6P8BM36-F1
#
_entry.id   AF-A0A6P8BM36-F1
#
_cell.length_a   1.000
_cell.length_b   1.000
_cell.length_c   1.000
_cell.angle_alpha   90.00
_cell.angle_beta   90.00
_cell.angle_gamma   90.00
#
_symmetry.space_group_name_H-M   'P 1'
#
loop_
_entity.id
_entity.type
_entity.pdbx_description
1 polymer ?
#
loop_
_entity_poly.entity_id
_entity_poly.type
_entity_poly.pdbx_seq_one_letter_code
_entity_poly.pdbx_strand_id
1 'polypeptide(L)' 'MKFAAIYFAALTFVTGAAAIGCKFTVLDGNGKDQAEGCCIGPGTIKEGGLVIKCTDSCGLSVTGGDSGYSVQSNGRC' A
#
# COMPACT_ATOMS: atom_id res chain seq x y z
N MET A 1 11.06 -50.06 1.60
CA MET A 1 10.82 -48.97 2.57
C MET A 1 12.13 -48.26 2.86
N LYS A 2 12.26 -46.98 2.46
CA LYS A 2 12.95 -45.89 3.18
C LYS A 2 13.06 -44.69 2.25
N PHE A 3 12.13 -43.75 2.46
CA PHE A 3 12.17 -42.40 1.89
C PHE A 3 13.33 -41.65 2.56
N ALA A 4 14.28 -41.16 1.76
CA ALA A 4 15.27 -40.21 2.22
C ALA A 4 14.64 -38.81 2.20
N ALA A 5 14.12 -38.38 3.35
CA ALA A 5 13.68 -37.01 3.55
C ALA A 5 14.89 -36.09 3.56
N ILE A 6 15.08 -35.33 2.48
CA ILE A 6 15.97 -34.17 2.48
C ILE A 6 15.29 -33.13 3.37
N TYR A 7 15.84 -32.93 4.57
CA TYR A 7 15.46 -31.85 5.45
C TYR A 7 15.86 -30.53 4.78
N PHE A 8 14.95 -29.98 3.99
CA PHE A 8 14.97 -28.54 3.73
C PHE A 8 14.84 -27.88 5.10
N ALA A 9 15.93 -27.31 5.59
CA ALA A 9 15.86 -26.31 6.65
C ALA A 9 14.91 -25.23 6.14
N ALA A 10 13.65 -25.33 6.55
CA ALA A 10 12.69 -24.27 6.39
C ALA A 10 13.30 -23.09 7.13
N LEU A 11 13.90 -22.18 6.36
CA LEU A 11 14.20 -20.84 6.82
C LEU A 11 12.83 -20.21 7.06
N THR A 12 12.29 -20.47 8.24
CA THR A 12 11.05 -19.87 8.70
C THR A 12 11.38 -18.39 8.85
N PHE A 13 11.15 -17.63 7.80
CA PHE A 13 10.99 -16.21 7.96
C PHE A 13 9.79 -16.05 8.88
N VAL A 14 10.06 -15.81 10.17
CA VAL A 14 9.14 -15.03 10.97
C VAL A 14 9.18 -13.64 10.35
N THR A 15 8.48 -13.48 9.22
CA THR A 15 7.99 -12.16 8.86
C THR A 15 6.93 -11.88 9.90
N GLY A 16 7.33 -11.29 11.03
CA GLY A 16 6.49 -10.23 11.55
C GLY A 16 6.31 -9.31 10.37
N ALA A 17 5.15 -9.36 9.70
CA ALA A 17 4.89 -8.60 8.49
C ALA A 17 5.22 -7.16 8.84
N ALA A 18 6.38 -6.69 8.40
CA ALA A 18 6.92 -5.42 8.82
C ALA A 18 6.17 -4.37 8.03
N ALA A 19 4.91 -4.12 8.43
CA ALA A 19 3.93 -3.22 7.82
C ALA A 19 4.49 -2.55 6.56
N ILE A 20 4.52 -3.32 5.46
CA ILE A 20 5.15 -2.94 4.18
C ILE A 20 4.16 -2.08 3.38
N GLY A 21 3.11 -1.60 4.06
CA GLY A 21 2.00 -0.85 3.53
C GLY A 21 1.96 0.57 4.07
N CYS A 22 1.73 1.53 3.19
CA CYS A 22 1.43 2.90 3.57
C CYS A 22 -0.09 3.09 3.44
N LYS A 23 -0.76 3.36 4.57
CA LYS A 23 -2.20 3.68 4.53
C LYS A 23 -2.37 5.07 3.94
N PHE A 24 -3.26 5.21 2.98
CA PHE A 24 -3.59 6.48 2.36
C PHE A 24 -5.10 6.72 2.40
N THR A 25 -5.45 8.00 2.48
CA THR A 25 -6.82 8.49 2.35
C THR A 25 -6.77 9.63 1.34
N VAL A 26 -7.65 9.57 0.34
CA VAL A 26 -7.83 10.64 -0.65
C VAL A 26 -8.99 11.50 -0.21
N LEU A 27 -8.74 12.79 -0.13
CA LEU A 27 -9.70 13.82 0.25
C LEU A 27 -10.08 14.62 -0.99
N ASP A 28 -11.36 15.00 -1.12
CA ASP A 28 -11.78 16.01 -2.11
C ASP A 28 -11.36 17.44 -1.70
N GLY A 29 -11.66 18.41 -2.56
CA GLY A 29 -11.38 19.83 -2.30
C GLY A 29 -12.15 20.44 -1.11
N ASN A 30 -13.11 19.71 -0.54
CA ASN A 30 -13.83 20.09 0.67
C ASN A 30 -13.31 19.35 1.93
N GLY A 31 -12.29 18.50 1.78
CA GLY A 31 -11.72 17.69 2.86
C GLY A 31 -12.57 16.48 3.25
N LYS A 32 -13.44 15.97 2.37
CA LYS A 32 -14.16 14.71 2.61
C LYS A 32 -13.39 13.52 2.07
N ASP A 33 -13.46 12.41 2.80
CA ASP A 33 -12.90 11.12 2.38
C ASP A 33 -13.63 10.60 1.13
N GLN A 34 -12.88 10.37 0.06
CA GLN A 34 -13.38 9.84 -1.22
C GLN A 34 -12.88 8.43 -1.49
N ALA A 35 -11.64 8.14 -1.07
CA ALA A 35 -11.03 6.83 -1.21
C ALA A 35 -10.11 6.55 -0.03
N GLU A 36 -10.04 5.29 0.40
CA GLU A 36 -9.04 4.83 1.37
C GLU A 36 -8.41 3.54 0.87
N GLY A 37 -7.12 3.36 1.15
CA GLY A 37 -6.44 2.15 0.76
C GLY A 37 -5.10 1.94 1.44
N CYS A 38 -4.47 0.85 1.07
CA CYS A 38 -3.15 0.45 1.54
C CYS A 38 -2.22 0.27 0.34
N CYS A 39 -1.13 1.02 0.30
CA CYS A 39 -0.10 0.87 -0.72
C CYS A 39 0.98 -0.07 -0.23
N ILE A 40 0.96 -1.32 -0.72
CA ILE A 40 1.98 -2.32 -0.42
C ILE A 40 3.13 -2.16 -1.42
N GLY A 41 4.11 -1.33 -1.06
CA GLY A 41 5.26 -0.99 -1.91
C GLY A 41 5.01 0.09 -2.97
N PRO A 42 6.04 0.39 -3.79
CA PRO A 42 5.98 1.42 -4.81
C PRO A 42 5.08 0.97 -5.96
N GLY A 43 4.13 1.81 -6.33
CA GLY A 43 3.11 1.41 -7.28
C GLY A 43 2.12 2.52 -7.61
N THR A 44 1.14 2.17 -8.43
CA THR A 44 0.05 3.07 -8.77
C THR A 44 -1.29 2.38 -8.52
N ILE A 45 -2.15 2.99 -7.73
CA ILE A 45 -3.52 2.56 -7.48
C ILE A 45 -4.45 3.46 -8.28
N LYS A 46 -5.42 2.85 -8.97
CA LYS A 46 -6.47 3.59 -9.68
C LYS A 46 -7.78 3.35 -8.96
N GLU A 47 -8.42 4.43 -8.53
CA GLU A 47 -9.62 4.38 -7.69
C GLU A 47 -10.56 5.49 -8.16
N GLY A 48 -11.78 5.16 -8.60
CA GLY A 48 -12.77 6.15 -9.03
C GLY A 48 -12.33 7.17 -10.11
N GLY A 49 -11.32 6.88 -10.92
CA GLY A 49 -10.74 7.83 -11.90
C GLY A 49 -9.58 8.68 -11.36
N LEU A 50 -9.23 8.50 -10.09
CA LEU A 50 -8.05 9.02 -9.43
C LEU A 50 -6.89 8.04 -9.60
N VAL A 51 -5.67 8.57 -9.67
CA VAL A 51 -4.43 7.82 -9.79
C VAL A 51 -3.55 8.17 -8.60
N ILE A 52 -3.44 7.25 -7.65
CA ILE A 52 -2.60 7.37 -6.46
C ILE A 52 -1.26 6.71 -6.75
N LYS A 53 -0.18 7.48 -6.70
CA LYS A 53 1.19 6.97 -6.77
C LYS A 53 1.77 6.87 -5.37
N CYS A 54 2.39 5.72 -5.10
CA CYS A 54 3.04 5.39 -3.86
C CYS A 54 4.52 5.08 -4.09
N THR A 55 5.38 5.51 -3.18
CA THR A 55 6.81 5.19 -3.16
C THR A 55 7.16 4.31 -1.95
N ASP A 56 8.32 3.68 -1.97
CA ASP A 56 8.83 2.84 -0.87
C ASP A 56 8.90 3.57 0.49
N SER A 57 8.99 4.90 0.47
CA SER A 57 9.07 5.74 1.68
C SER A 57 7.71 6.29 2.14
N CYS A 58 6.59 5.73 1.68
CA CYS A 58 5.25 6.31 1.86
C CYS A 58 5.08 7.71 1.28
N GLY A 59 5.81 8.04 0.21
CA GLY A 59 5.52 9.23 -0.58
C GLY A 59 4.24 9.00 -1.37
N LEU A 60 3.17 9.70 -1.00
CA LEU A 60 1.86 9.60 -1.63
C LEU A 60 1.63 10.82 -2.52
N SER A 61 1.14 10.57 -3.73
CA SER A 61 0.68 11.63 -4.63
C SER A 61 -0.58 11.16 -5.33
N VAL A 62 -1.54 12.08 -5.52
CA VAL A 62 -2.77 11.81 -6.25
C VAL A 62 -2.80 12.66 -7.51
N THR A 63 -3.28 12.10 -8.61
CA THR A 63 -3.44 12.79 -9.89
C THR A 63 -4.74 12.32 -10.53
N GLY A 64 -5.45 13.22 -11.21
CA GLY A 64 -6.78 12.95 -11.74
C GLY A 64 -7.89 13.48 -10.84
N GLY A 65 -9.11 13.50 -11.36
CA GLY A 65 -10.26 14.17 -10.73
C GLY A 65 -10.27 15.68 -10.92
N ASP A 66 -11.31 16.33 -10.38
CA ASP A 66 -11.43 17.79 -10.25
C ASP A 66 -10.23 18.44 -9.54
N SER A 67 -9.98 19.71 -9.83
CA SER A 67 -8.91 20.47 -9.19
C SER A 67 -9.22 20.66 -7.70
N GLY A 68 -8.66 19.82 -6.83
CA GLY A 68 -8.92 19.88 -5.39
C GLY A 68 -8.61 18.62 -4.60
N TYR A 69 -8.39 17.47 -5.25
CA TYR A 69 -8.04 16.25 -4.53
C TYR A 69 -6.66 16.34 -3.88
N SER A 70 -6.56 15.81 -2.66
CA SER A 70 -5.31 15.66 -1.93
C SER A 70 -5.22 14.26 -1.33
N VAL A 71 -4.00 13.80 -1.05
CA VAL A 71 -3.78 12.50 -0.42
C VAL A 71 -3.05 12.68 0.89
N GLN A 72 -3.56 12.03 1.92
CA GLN A 72 -3.00 12.06 3.27
C GLN A 72 -2.50 10.66 3.64
N SER A 73 -1.31 10.61 4.23
CA SER A 73 -0.81 9.36 4.83
C SER A 73 -1.39 9.21 6.23
N ASN A 74 -2.07 8.09 6.47
CA ASN A 74 -2.66 7.74 7.76
C ASN A 74 -1.82 6.72 8.53
N GLY A 75 -0.52 6.69 8.26
CA GLY A 75 0.43 5.77 8.89
C GLY A 75 0.60 4.46 8.12
N ARG A 76 0.83 3.38 8.85
CA ARG A 76 1.13 2.07 8.25
C ARG A 76 -0.09 1.15 8.22
N CYS A 77 -0.10 0.30 7.22
CA CYS A 77 -0.88 -0.92 7.07
C CYS A 77 0.11 -2.06 6.73
#